data_AF-A0A3C2BPP9-F1
#
_entry.id   AF-A0A3C2BPP9-F1
#
_cell.length_a   1.000
_cell.length_b   1.000
_cell.length_c   1.000
_cell.angle_alpha   90.00
_cell.angle_beta   90.00
_cell.angle_gamma   90.00
#
_symmetry.space_group_name_H-M   'P 1'
#
loop_
_entity.id
_entity.type
_entity.pdbx_description
1 polymer ?
#
loop_
_entity_poly.entity_id
_entity_poly.type
_entity_poly.pdbx_seq_one_letter_code
_entity_poly.pdbx_strand_id
1 'polypeptide(L)'
;KATLLALSQQAVTEDGADVVILAGAPLAGLARELRGQIPVPVVDGISAGIRMAEAVVSLQSGPHRAGAFGPPPLKARRGLSENLDAALTAAQDAAAHDAARSVAGQPISPAPSN
;
A
#
# COMPACT_ATOMS: atom_id res chain seq x y z
N LYS A 1 -5.89 -25.10 3.47
CA LYS A 1 -6.96 -24.76 2.48
C LYS A 1 -8.34 -25.21 2.94
N ALA A 2 -8.54 -26.49 3.31
CA ALA A 2 -9.84 -26.99 3.80
C ALA A 2 -10.39 -26.18 4.98
N THR A 3 -9.57 -25.90 6.01
CA THR A 3 -9.97 -25.08 7.16
C THR A 3 -10.40 -23.67 6.76
N LEU A 4 -9.67 -23.02 5.84
CA LEU A 4 -10.01 -21.69 5.35
C LEU A 4 -11.36 -21.67 4.64
N LEU A 5 -11.63 -22.67 3.81
CA LEU A 5 -12.90 -22.80 3.10
C LEU A 5 -14.05 -23.02 4.09
N ALA A 6 -13.88 -23.92 5.07
CA ALA A 6 -14.89 -24.19 6.09
C ALA A 6 -15.21 -22.93 6.92
N LEU A 7 -14.19 -22.21 7.40
CA LEU A 7 -14.39 -20.96 8.14
C LEU A 7 -15.03 -19.87 7.29
N SER A 8 -14.69 -19.80 6.00
CA SER A 8 -15.31 -18.83 5.09
C SER A 8 -16.79 -19.13 4.87
N GLN A 9 -17.14 -20.41 4.75
CA GLN A 9 -18.54 -20.85 4.62
C GLN A 9 -19.31 -20.56 5.91
N GLN A 10 -18.70 -20.86 7.06
CA GLN A 10 -19.27 -20.55 8.37
C GLN A 10 -19.56 -19.05 8.52
N ALA A 11 -18.61 -18.19 8.17
CA ALA A 11 -18.79 -16.74 8.20
C ALA A 11 -19.96 -16.28 7.32
N VAL A 12 -20.17 -16.91 6.16
CA VAL A 12 -21.32 -16.60 5.30
C VAL A 12 -22.62 -17.08 5.93
N THR A 13 -22.69 -18.33 6.37
CA THR A 13 -23.96 -18.96 6.78
C THR A 13 -24.39 -18.59 8.19
N GLU A 14 -23.44 -18.39 9.10
CA GLU A 14 -23.71 -18.13 10.52
C GLU A 14 -23.64 -16.64 10.83
N ASP A 15 -22.63 -15.93 10.30
CA ASP A 15 -22.44 -14.50 10.58
C ASP A 15 -23.12 -13.59 9.54
N GLY A 16 -23.64 -14.16 8.44
CA GLY A 16 -24.29 -13.41 7.37
C GLY A 16 -23.32 -12.57 6.53
N ALA A 17 -22.07 -13.00 6.39
CA ALA A 17 -21.08 -12.26 5.62
C ALA A 17 -21.41 -12.24 4.11
N ASP A 18 -21.65 -11.05 3.57
CA ASP A 18 -21.86 -10.83 2.12
C ASP A 18 -20.54 -10.79 1.32
N VAL A 19 -19.38 -10.72 1.99
CA VAL A 19 -18.04 -10.68 1.38
C VAL A 19 -17.04 -11.32 2.35
N VAL A 20 -16.07 -12.07 1.82
CA VAL A 20 -14.94 -12.61 2.59
C VAL A 20 -13.65 -11.92 2.18
N ILE A 21 -12.91 -11.36 3.15
CA ILE A 21 -11.59 -10.76 2.93
C ILE A 21 -10.52 -11.74 3.43
N LEU A 22 -9.64 -12.18 2.53
CA LEU A 22 -8.47 -12.96 2.90
C LEU A 22 -7.39 -12.02 3.44
N ALA A 23 -7.15 -12.09 4.75
CA ALA A 23 -6.16 -11.27 5.43
C ALA A 23 -4.92 -12.09 5.81
N GLY A 24 -3.73 -11.53 5.56
CA GLY A 24 -2.44 -12.11 5.94
C GLY A 24 -1.56 -12.49 4.74
N ALA A 25 -0.27 -12.19 4.84
CA ALA A 25 0.70 -12.43 3.75
C ALA A 25 0.69 -13.89 3.22
N PRO A 26 0.56 -14.94 4.07
CA PRO A 26 0.49 -16.32 3.58
C PRO A 26 -0.77 -16.64 2.76
N LEU A 27 -1.80 -15.80 2.80
CA LEU A 27 -3.08 -16.01 2.10
C LEU A 27 -3.17 -15.25 0.77
N ALA A 28 -2.15 -14.46 0.43
CA ALA A 28 -2.12 -13.69 -0.80
C ALA A 28 -2.28 -14.60 -2.03
N GLY A 29 -3.10 -14.16 -3.01
CA GLY A 29 -3.36 -14.91 -4.24
C GLY A 29 -4.33 -16.09 -4.13
N LEU A 30 -4.67 -16.57 -2.92
CA LEU A 30 -5.60 -17.71 -2.75
C LEU A 30 -7.04 -17.40 -3.18
N ALA A 31 -7.45 -16.14 -3.20
CA ALA A 31 -8.79 -15.75 -3.68
C ALA A 31 -9.07 -16.26 -5.10
N ARG A 32 -8.04 -16.29 -5.97
CA ARG A 32 -8.14 -16.84 -7.33
C ARG A 32 -8.39 -18.34 -7.33
N GLU A 33 -7.76 -19.07 -6.41
CA GLU A 33 -7.90 -20.52 -6.32
C GLU A 33 -9.19 -20.98 -5.65
N LEU A 34 -9.80 -20.13 -4.83
CA LEU A 34 -11.05 -20.40 -4.10
C LEU A 34 -12.28 -19.89 -4.88
N ARG A 35 -12.08 -19.36 -6.08
CA ARG A 35 -13.14 -18.81 -6.90
C ARG A 35 -14.25 -19.83 -7.11
N GLY A 36 -15.48 -19.45 -6.76
CA GLY A 36 -16.67 -20.30 -6.89
C GLY A 36 -16.83 -21.37 -5.80
N GLN A 37 -15.91 -21.48 -4.84
CA GLN A 37 -16.05 -22.40 -3.69
C GLN A 37 -16.70 -21.73 -2.47
N ILE A 38 -16.56 -20.41 -2.37
CA ILE A 38 -17.23 -19.56 -1.39
C ILE A 38 -18.35 -18.84 -2.13
N PRO A 39 -19.61 -18.86 -1.63
CA PRO A 39 -20.78 -18.38 -2.37
C PRO A 39 -20.87 -16.86 -2.50
N VAL A 40 -19.96 -16.12 -1.85
CA VAL A 40 -19.89 -14.66 -1.88
C VAL A 40 -18.55 -14.18 -2.46
N PRO A 41 -18.43 -12.90 -2.89
CA PRO A 41 -17.15 -12.35 -3.35
C PRO A 41 -16.03 -12.54 -2.34
N VAL A 42 -14.86 -12.94 -2.85
CA VAL A 42 -13.65 -13.14 -2.05
C VAL A 42 -12.60 -12.10 -2.49
N VAL A 43 -12.13 -11.29 -1.55
CA VAL A 43 -11.15 -10.23 -1.79
C VAL A 43 -9.80 -10.61 -1.19
N ASP A 44 -8.75 -10.55 -2.00
CA ASP A 44 -7.36 -10.63 -1.54
C ASP A 44 -6.82 -9.21 -1.29
N GLY A 45 -6.43 -8.93 -0.05
CA GLY A 45 -5.94 -7.61 0.36
C GLY A 45 -4.67 -7.16 -0.35
N ILE A 46 -3.79 -8.09 -0.75
CA ILE A 46 -2.57 -7.75 -1.49
C ILE A 46 -2.92 -7.32 -2.91
N SER A 47 -3.70 -8.14 -3.62
CA SER A 47 -4.16 -7.81 -4.97
C SER A 47 -4.96 -6.49 -4.99
N ALA A 48 -5.84 -6.28 -4.01
CA ALA A 48 -6.60 -5.03 -3.88
C ALA A 48 -5.68 -3.82 -3.62
N GLY A 49 -4.69 -3.96 -2.74
CA GLY A 49 -3.71 -2.91 -2.44
C GLY A 49 -2.87 -2.52 -3.66
N ILE A 50 -2.44 -3.49 -4.48
CA ILE A 50 -1.71 -3.22 -5.72
C ILE A 50 -2.58 -2.39 -6.68
N ARG A 51 -3.83 -2.79 -6.91
CA ARG A 51 -4.74 -2.06 -7.81
C ARG A 51 -5.04 -0.66 -7.31
N MET A 52 -5.18 -0.49 -6.00
CA MET A 52 -5.34 0.83 -5.39
C MET A 52 -4.10 1.70 -5.62
N ALA A 53 -2.90 1.16 -5.44
CA ALA A 53 -1.66 1.87 -5.71
C ALA A 53 -1.53 2.27 -7.19
N GLU A 54 -1.81 1.35 -8.12
CA GLU A 54 -1.84 1.63 -9.57
C GLU A 54 -2.81 2.77 -9.90
N ALA A 55 -4.01 2.76 -9.32
CA ALA A 55 -5.01 3.80 -9.53
C ALA A 55 -4.56 5.17 -8.99
N VAL A 56 -3.95 5.22 -7.81
CA VAL A 56 -3.44 6.48 -7.24
C VAL A 56 -2.29 7.05 -8.09
N VAL A 57 -1.42 6.19 -8.61
CA VAL A 57 -0.32 6.59 -9.50
C VAL A 57 -0.86 7.11 -10.83
N SER A 58 -1.85 6.43 -11.43
CA SER A 58 -2.42 6.84 -12.72
C SER A 58 -3.16 8.18 -12.64
N LEU A 59 -3.73 8.50 -11.48
CA LEU A 59 -4.35 9.80 -11.18
C LEU A 59 -3.33 10.93 -10.96
N GLN A 60 -2.03 10.63 -10.94
CA GLN A 60 -0.96 11.60 -10.70
C GLN A 60 -1.16 12.41 -9.40
N SER A 61 -1.75 11.79 -8.38
CA SER A 61 -2.13 12.44 -7.11
C SER A 61 -0.94 13.01 -6.32
N GLY A 62 0.29 12.62 -6.66
CA GLY A 62 1.50 13.04 -5.98
C GLY A 62 1.65 12.46 -4.56
N PRO A 63 2.78 12.74 -3.89
CA PRO A 63 3.03 12.26 -2.53
C PRO A 63 2.27 13.09 -1.50
N HIS A 64 2.07 12.54 -0.30
CA HIS A 64 1.69 13.33 0.87
C HIS A 64 2.84 14.23 1.32
N ARG A 65 2.55 15.51 1.61
CA ARG A 65 3.59 16.52 1.89
C ARG A 65 3.38 17.29 3.18
N ALA A 66 2.29 17.02 3.89
CA ALA A 66 1.92 17.67 5.13
C ALA A 66 1.04 16.75 5.98
N GLY A 67 0.82 17.13 7.24
CA GLY A 67 0.01 16.37 8.19
C GLY A 67 0.67 15.07 8.65
N ALA A 68 -0.13 14.11 9.10
CA ALA A 68 0.35 12.86 9.71
C ALA A 68 1.19 11.98 8.76
N PHE A 69 1.10 12.21 7.45
CA PHE A 69 1.84 11.47 6.41
C PHE A 69 2.98 12.30 5.78
N GLY A 70 3.30 13.47 6.36
CA GLY A 70 4.49 14.23 5.96
C GLY A 70 5.79 13.51 6.33
N PRO A 71 6.93 13.93 5.76
CA PRO A 71 8.23 13.37 6.13
C PRO A 71 8.49 13.46 7.64
N PRO A 72 9.05 12.42 8.27
CA PRO A 72 9.36 12.46 9.69
C PRO A 72 10.47 13.49 9.98
N PRO A 73 10.48 14.13 11.17
CA PRO A 73 11.54 15.05 11.54
C PRO A 73 12.88 14.31 11.69
N LEU A 74 13.97 15.04 11.44
CA LEU A 74 15.32 14.53 11.67
C LEU A 74 15.54 14.24 13.15
N LYS A 75 16.06 13.05 13.45
CA LYS A 75 16.39 12.63 14.82
C LYS A 75 17.63 11.75 14.83
N ALA A 76 18.44 11.87 15.89
CA ALA A 76 19.58 10.98 16.09
C ALA A 76 19.11 9.52 16.21
N ARG A 77 19.79 8.63 15.49
CA ARG A 77 19.52 7.18 15.46
C ARG A 77 20.58 6.48 16.33
N ARG A 78 20.20 5.39 16.99
CA ARG A 78 21.11 4.59 17.82
C ARG A 78 20.96 3.11 17.47
N GLY A 79 22.03 2.34 17.64
CA GLY A 79 22.03 0.89 17.42
C GLY A 79 22.07 0.47 15.95
N LEU A 80 22.37 1.39 15.03
CA LEU A 80 22.58 1.09 13.62
C LEU A 80 24.07 0.85 13.35
N SER A 81 24.37 0.02 12.35
CA SER A 81 25.72 -0.03 11.79
C SER A 81 26.03 1.27 11.05
N GLU A 82 27.32 1.59 10.90
CA GLU A 82 27.78 2.80 10.20
C GLU A 82 27.21 2.88 8.77
N ASN A 83 27.24 1.76 8.03
CA ASN A 83 26.71 1.70 6.66
C ASN A 83 25.20 2.01 6.61
N LEU A 84 24.43 1.49 7.57
CA LEU A 84 22.99 1.72 7.59
C LEU A 84 22.65 3.16 8.04
N ASP A 85 23.41 3.71 8.99
CA ASP A 85 23.24 5.09 9.42
C ASP A 85 23.58 6.09 8.29
N ALA A 86 24.67 5.83 7.55
CA ALA A 86 25.06 6.62 6.38
C ALA A 86 23.99 6.54 5.27
N ALA A 87 23.48 5.34 4.96
CA ALA A 87 22.44 5.16 3.95
C ALA A 87 21.14 5.90 4.28
N LEU A 88 20.71 5.85 5.56
CA LEU A 88 19.51 6.57 6.01
C LEU A 88 19.72 8.09 6.03
N THR A 89 20.93 8.57 6.35
CA THR A 89 21.28 10.00 6.27
C THR A 89 21.13 10.49 4.82
N ALA A 90 21.76 9.79 3.87
CA ALA A 90 21.68 10.14 2.46
C ALA A 90 20.23 10.15 1.94
N ALA A 91 19.42 9.17 2.35
CA ALA A 91 18.00 9.10 1.97
C ALA A 91 17.16 10.26 2.56
N GLN A 92 17.42 10.65 3.81
CA GLN A 92 16.74 11.79 4.44
C GLN A 92 17.13 13.12 3.82
N ASP A 93 18.41 13.30 3.48
CA ASP A 93 18.88 14.50 2.77
C ASP A 93 18.22 14.60 1.40
N ALA A 94 18.16 13.52 0.62
CA ALA A 94 17.47 13.50 -0.67
C ALA A 94 15.97 13.85 -0.54
N ALA A 95 15.28 13.28 0.45
CA ALA A 95 13.85 13.56 0.69
C ALA A 95 13.61 15.03 1.09
N ALA A 96 14.52 15.65 1.83
CA ALA A 96 14.44 17.08 2.18
C ALA A 96 14.57 17.97 0.94
N HIS A 97 15.47 17.62 0.00
CA HIS A 97 15.65 18.35 -1.26
C HIS A 97 14.42 18.24 -2.18
N ASP A 98 13.79 17.07 -2.27
CA ASP A 98 12.58 16.86 -3.08
C ASP A 98 11.35 17.56 -2.48
N ALA A 99 11.22 17.54 -1.15
CA ALA A 99 10.19 18.30 -0.45
C ALA A 99 10.32 19.80 -0.74
N ALA A 100 11.54 20.36 -0.72
CA ALA A 100 11.82 21.76 -1.03
C ALA A 100 11.50 22.11 -2.49
N ARG A 101 11.90 21.25 -3.46
CA ARG A 101 11.62 21.47 -4.89
C ARG A 101 10.14 21.49 -5.24
N SER A 102 9.35 20.61 -4.62
CA SER A 102 7.91 20.61 -4.87
C SER A 102 7.18 21.77 -4.17
N VAL A 103 7.75 22.42 -3.14
CA VAL A 103 7.13 23.62 -2.50
C VAL A 103 7.37 24.84 -3.38
N ALA A 104 8.52 24.88 -4.07
CA ALA A 104 8.89 25.95 -4.98
C ALA A 104 8.10 25.97 -6.31
N GLY A 105 7.14 25.05 -6.52
CA GLY A 105 6.24 25.05 -7.68
C GLY A 105 6.97 24.98 -9.02
N GLN A 106 7.48 23.81 -9.42
CA GLN A 106 7.81 23.62 -10.82
C GLN A 106 6.52 23.57 -11.65
N PRO A 107 6.45 24.29 -12.79
CA PRO A 107 5.29 24.24 -13.66
C PRO A 107 5.12 22.81 -14.18
N ILE A 108 3.91 22.26 -14.00
CA ILE A 108 3.47 21.08 -14.73
C ILE A 108 3.63 21.37 -16.23
N SER A 109 4.52 20.64 -16.91
CA SER A 109 4.60 20.73 -18.37
C SER A 109 3.23 20.38 -18.94
N PRO A 110 2.70 21.14 -19.92
CA PRO A 110 1.41 20.82 -20.52
C PRO A 110 1.46 19.40 -21.11
N ALA A 111 0.38 18.65 -20.90
CA ALA A 111 0.19 17.33 -21.48
C ALA A 111 0.31 17.41 -23.01
N PRO A 112 0.89 16.40 -23.68
CA PRO A 112 0.97 16.39 -25.14
C PRO A 112 -0.43 16.45 -25.74
N SER A 113 -0.61 17.36 -26.69
CA SER A 113 -1.81 17.50 -27.51
C SER A 113 -2.13 16.15 -28.17
N ASN A 114 -3.35 15.66 -27.95
CA ASN A 114 -3.89 14.53 -28.70
C ASN A 114 -4.35 14.99 -30.08
#